data_AF-A0A9P6XQ78-F1
#
_entry.id   AF-A0A9P6XQ78-F1
#
_cell.length_a   1.000
_cell.length_b   1.000
_cell.length_c   1.000
_cell.angle_alpha   90.00
_cell.angle_beta   90.00
_cell.angle_gamma   90.00
#
_symmetry.space_group_name_H-M   'P 1'
#
loop_
_entity.id
_entity.type
_entity.pdbx_description
1 polymer ?
#
loop_
_entity_poly.entity_id
_entity_poly.type
_entity_poly.pdbx_seq_one_letter_code
_entity_poly.pdbx_strand_id
1 'polypeptide(L)'
;MPLLAEAGIEVTESPESSRKLILPTSDPGLRLIIVRASDVPTYVQYGAADLGIAGKDVLIEHAKEPPGGLYQPIALNIAKRRAPGRAPARGHQVRPLSP
;
A
#
# COMPACT_ATOMS: atom_id res chain seq x y z
N MET A 1 -3.53 7.21 12.70
CA MET A 1 -3.60 6.98 11.23
C MET A 1 -3.86 8.31 10.52
N PRO A 2 -2.82 9.09 10.15
CA PRO A 2 -2.97 10.48 9.67
C PRO A 2 -3.87 10.65 8.44
N LEU A 3 -3.72 9.81 7.41
CA LEU A 3 -4.53 9.91 6.18
C LEU A 3 -6.03 9.66 6.41
N LEU A 4 -6.38 8.75 7.33
CA LEU A 4 -7.78 8.49 7.66
C LEU A 4 -8.37 9.69 8.43
N ALA A 5 -7.60 10.25 9.37
CA ALA A 5 -8.02 11.43 10.11
C ALA A 5 -8.20 12.66 9.20
N GLU A 6 -7.33 12.85 8.20
CA GLU A 6 -7.48 13.90 7.17
C GLU A 6 -8.76 13.71 6.34
N ALA A 7 -9.22 12.47 6.17
CA ALA A 7 -10.50 12.15 5.53
C ALA A 7 -11.71 12.22 6.51
N GLY A 8 -11.51 12.66 7.75
CA GLY A 8 -12.55 12.74 8.78
C GLY A 8 -12.91 11.39 9.42
N ILE A 9 -12.10 10.36 9.21
CA ILE A 9 -12.31 9.00 9.72
C ILE A 9 -11.37 8.77 10.90
N GLU A 10 -11.96 8.65 12.09
CA GLU A 10 -11.23 8.31 13.31
C GLU A 10 -11.41 6.82 13.62
N VAL A 11 -10.31 6.15 13.97
CA VAL A 11 -10.35 4.75 14.42
C VAL A 11 -10.47 4.76 15.94
N THR A 12 -11.57 4.23 16.46
CA THR A 12 -11.87 4.33 17.90
C THR A 12 -11.05 3.38 18.76
N GLU A 13 -10.38 2.40 18.14
CA GLU A 13 -9.51 1.43 18.80
C GLU A 13 -8.13 1.39 18.15
N SER A 14 -7.06 1.33 18.95
CA SER A 14 -5.70 1.19 18.39
C SER A 14 -5.51 -0.24 17.84
N PRO A 15 -5.05 -0.38 16.59
CA PRO A 15 -4.64 -1.67 16.04
C PRO A 15 -3.42 -2.28 16.74
N GLU A 16 -2.60 -1.46 17.42
CA GLU A 16 -1.37 -1.93 18.07
C GLU A 16 -1.63 -2.55 19.44
N SER A 17 -2.70 -2.13 20.14
CA SER A 17 -3.08 -2.64 21.46
C SER A 17 -4.17 -3.71 21.41
N SER A 18 -4.83 -3.88 20.27
CA SER A 18 -5.98 -4.78 20.09
C SER A 18 -5.66 -5.85 19.05
N ARG A 19 -5.98 -7.12 19.36
CA ARG A 19 -5.93 -8.24 18.39
C ARG A 19 -7.19 -8.36 17.54
N LYS A 20 -8.08 -7.36 17.59
CA LYS A 20 -9.29 -7.35 16.75
C LYS A 20 -8.91 -7.12 15.30
N LEU A 21 -9.44 -7.95 14.42
CA LEU A 21 -9.25 -7.83 12.96
C LEU A 21 -10.24 -6.85 12.33
N ILE A 22 -11.30 -6.47 13.05
CA ILE A 22 -12.30 -5.51 12.59
C ILE A 22 -12.33 -4.38 13.61
N LEU A 23 -12.01 -3.17 13.15
CA LEU A 23 -11.97 -1.97 13.98
C LEU A 23 -13.11 -1.04 13.56
N PRO A 24 -13.95 -0.60 14.52
CA PRO A 24 -14.95 0.42 14.25
C PRO A 24 -14.28 1.77 13.97
N THR A 25 -14.99 2.62 13.24
CA THR A 25 -14.57 4.01 12.99
C THR A 25 -15.61 4.99 13.54
N SER A 26 -15.33 6.28 13.45
CA SER A 26 -16.28 7.35 13.75
C SER A 26 -17.55 7.29 12.90
N ASP A 27 -17.50 6.65 11.72
CA ASP A 27 -18.66 6.42 10.86
C ASP A 27 -19.18 4.96 11.05
N PRO A 28 -20.45 4.76 11.47
CA PRO A 28 -21.01 3.42 11.65
C PRO A 28 -21.17 2.63 10.35
N GLY A 29 -21.18 3.30 9.19
CA GLY A 29 -21.18 2.67 7.87
C GLY A 29 -19.79 2.19 7.42
N LEU A 30 -18.72 2.59 8.12
CA LEU A 30 -17.34 2.28 7.76
C LEU A 30 -16.63 1.47 8.86
N ARG A 31 -16.03 0.35 8.45
CA ARG A 31 -15.23 -0.51 9.33
C ARG A 31 -13.90 -0.80 8.66
N LEU A 32 -12.84 -0.86 9.45
CA LEU A 32 -11.51 -1.23 8.97
C LEU A 32 -11.28 -2.70 9.24
N ILE A 33 -10.78 -3.42 8.24
CA ILE A 33 -10.36 -4.81 8.38
C ILE A 33 -8.85 -4.86 8.29
N ILE A 34 -8.21 -5.42 9.31
CA ILE A 34 -6.77 -5.62 9.36
C ILE A 34 -6.45 -6.99 8.77
N VAL A 35 -5.80 -6.99 7.61
CA VAL A 35 -5.37 -8.19 6.90
C VAL A 35 -3.89 -8.08 6.54
N ARG A 36 -3.28 -9.21 6.16
CA ARG A 36 -1.92 -9.17 5.62
C ARG A 36 -1.92 -8.41 4.30
N ALA A 37 -0.82 -7.71 4.02
CA ALA A 37 -0.69 -6.91 2.79
C ALA A 37 -0.97 -7.72 1.52
N SER A 38 -0.53 -8.99 1.47
CA SER A 38 -0.78 -9.92 0.35
C SER A 38 -2.24 -10.26 0.14
N ASP A 39 -3.06 -10.18 1.18
CA ASP A 39 -4.45 -10.63 1.15
C ASP A 39 -5.41 -9.48 0.76
N VAL A 40 -4.93 -8.22 0.80
CA VAL A 40 -5.74 -7.04 0.45
C VAL A 40 -6.38 -7.15 -0.94
N PRO A 41 -5.66 -7.49 -2.02
CA PRO A 41 -6.27 -7.55 -3.35
C PRO A 41 -7.38 -8.59 -3.44
N THR A 42 -7.18 -9.75 -2.81
CA THR A 42 -8.17 -10.85 -2.74
C THR A 42 -9.44 -10.39 -2.05
N TYR A 43 -9.34 -9.67 -0.92
CA TYR A 43 -10.51 -9.18 -0.20
C TYR A 43 -11.33 -8.20 -1.05
N VAL A 44 -10.67 -7.30 -1.77
CA VAL A 44 -11.35 -6.35 -2.65
C VAL A 44 -11.95 -7.03 -3.87
N GLN A 45 -11.19 -7.92 -4.53
CA GLN A 45 -11.61 -8.59 -5.75
C GLN A 45 -12.86 -9.46 -5.56
N TYR A 46 -12.97 -10.15 -4.42
CA TYR A 46 -14.10 -11.02 -4.10
C TYR A 46 -15.18 -10.32 -3.27
N GLY A 47 -15.09 -8.99 -3.07
CA GLY A 47 -16.12 -8.20 -2.40
C GLY A 47 -16.21 -8.40 -0.88
N ALA A 48 -15.18 -8.97 -0.25
CA ALA A 48 -15.07 -9.01 1.21
C ALA A 48 -14.73 -7.63 1.82
N ALA A 49 -14.19 -6.72 1.00
CA ALA A 49 -14.01 -5.30 1.30
C ALA A 49 -14.30 -4.46 0.06
N ASP A 50 -14.89 -3.27 0.23
CA ASP A 50 -15.20 -2.38 -0.89
C ASP A 50 -13.95 -1.69 -1.46
N LEU A 51 -12.96 -1.40 -0.61
CA LEU A 51 -11.74 -0.69 -0.93
C LEU A 51 -10.56 -1.27 -0.14
N GLY A 52 -9.34 -1.13 -0.68
CA GLY A 52 -8.13 -1.63 -0.03
C GLY A 52 -6.91 -0.75 -0.29
N ILE A 53 -6.01 -0.70 0.70
CA ILE A 53 -4.70 -0.05 0.58
C ILE A 53 -3.64 -1.15 0.51
N ALA A 54 -2.98 -1.29 -0.64
CA ALA A 54 -1.95 -2.29 -0.86
C ALA A 54 -0.67 -1.65 -1.40
N GLY A 55 0.46 -2.32 -1.13
CA GLY A 55 1.74 -1.96 -1.74
C GLY A 55 1.69 -2.13 -3.26
N LYS A 56 2.37 -1.24 -3.99
CA LYS A 56 2.42 -1.30 -5.46
C LYS A 56 3.02 -2.62 -5.96
N ASP A 57 3.98 -3.18 -5.23
CA ASP A 57 4.56 -4.48 -5.51
C ASP A 57 3.53 -5.60 -5.41
N VAL A 58 2.73 -5.63 -4.33
CA VAL A 58 1.65 -6.61 -4.15
C VAL A 58 0.64 -6.52 -5.29
N LEU A 59 0.23 -5.30 -5.67
CA LEU A 59 -0.72 -5.10 -6.77
C LEU A 59 -0.16 -5.55 -8.13
N ILE A 60 1.14 -5.35 -8.38
CA ILE A 60 1.79 -5.80 -9.62
C ILE A 60 1.85 -7.33 -9.68
N GLU A 61 2.19 -8.00 -8.57
CA GLU A 61 2.22 -9.46 -8.53
C GLU A 61 0.82 -10.05 -8.70
N HIS A 62 -0.17 -9.52 -7.97
CA HIS A 62 -1.57 -9.96 -8.06
C HIS A 62 -2.16 -9.81 -9.47
N ALA A 63 -1.78 -8.74 -10.19
CA ALA A 63 -2.24 -8.52 -11.56
C ALA A 63 -1.74 -9.57 -12.57
N LYS A 64 -0.73 -10.39 -12.23
CA LYS A 64 -0.23 -11.47 -13.08
C LYS A 64 -1.08 -12.75 -12.98
N GLU A 65 -1.93 -12.87 -11.96
CA GLU A 65 -2.76 -14.05 -11.70
C GLU A 65 -4.21 -13.82 -12.20
N PRO A 66 -4.86 -14.77 -12.90
CA PRO A 66 -6.28 -14.63 -13.32
C PRO A 66 -7.26 -14.68 -12.13
N PRO A 67 -8.40 -13.95 -12.15
CA PRO A 67 -8.89 -13.05 -13.19
C PRO A 67 -8.13 -11.71 -13.28
N GLY A 68 -7.34 -11.38 -12.26
CA GLY A 68 -6.34 -10.32 -12.26
C GLY A 68 -6.90 -8.89 -12.32
N GLY A 69 -6.12 -7.95 -11.78
CA GLY A 69 -6.35 -6.52 -11.94
C GLY A 69 -7.46 -5.93 -11.06
N LEU A 70 -7.11 -4.86 -10.35
CA LEU A 70 -8.05 -4.03 -9.59
C LEU A 70 -7.96 -2.59 -10.11
N TYR A 71 -9.05 -1.84 -9.99
CA TYR A 71 -9.02 -0.41 -10.26
C TYR A 71 -8.17 0.32 -9.21
N GLN A 72 -7.25 1.16 -9.67
CA GLN A 72 -6.27 1.88 -8.83
C GLN A 72 -6.43 3.40 -9.03
N PRO A 73 -7.42 4.02 -8.37
CA PRO A 73 -7.74 5.43 -8.61
C PRO A 73 -6.64 6.39 -8.13
N ILE A 74 -5.95 6.06 -7.04
CA ILE A 74 -5.06 6.98 -6.33
C ILE A 74 -3.77 6.26 -5.90
N ALA A 75 -2.63 6.94 -6.08
CA ALA A 75 -1.37 6.57 -5.46
C ALA A 75 -1.13 7.42 -4.19
N LEU A 76 -1.29 6.81 -3.02
CA LEU A 76 -1.18 7.49 -1.71
C LEU A 76 0.25 7.95 -1.36
N ASN A 77 1.28 7.48 -2.09
CA ASN A 77 2.68 7.87 -1.88
C ASN A 77 3.23 7.62 -0.45
N ILE A 78 2.63 6.70 0.31
CA ILE A 78 3.08 6.26 1.64
C ILE A 78 3.91 4.98 1.57
N ALA A 79 4.60 4.65 2.67
CA ALA A 79 5.40 3.43 2.81
C ALA A 79 6.41 3.21 1.65
N LYS A 80 6.97 4.31 1.12
CA LYS A 80 7.95 4.27 0.02
C LYS A 80 9.20 3.52 0.46
N ARG A 81 9.52 2.44 -0.24
CA ARG A 81 10.80 1.73 -0.11
C ARG A 81 11.65 1.91 -1.36
N ARG A 82 12.97 1.98 -1.20
CA ARG A 82 13.91 2.02 -2.32
C ARG A 82 14.10 0.60 -2.85
N ALA A 83 14.02 0.39 -4.16
CA ALA A 83 14.29 -0.92 -4.74
C ALA A 83 15.78 -1.29 -4.51
N PRO A 84 16.09 -2.49 -3.99
CA PRO A 84 17.46 -2.96 -3.92
C PRO A 84 18.02 -3.11 -5.34
N GLY A 85 19.22 -2.59 -5.59
CA GLY A 85 19.92 -2.77 -6.88
C GLY A 85 20.11 -1.52 -7.75
N ARG A 86 19.61 -0.34 -7.37
CA ARG A 86 20.02 0.91 -8.06
C ARG A 86 21.40 1.34 -7.55
N ALA A 87 22.46 0.83 -8.19
CA ALA A 87 23.81 1.36 -8.01
C ALA A 87 23.82 2.87 -8.32
N PRO A 88 24.60 3.69 -7.59
CA PRO A 88 24.75 5.09 -7.95
C PRO A 88 25.26 5.19 -9.39
N ALA A 89 24.65 6.07 -10.19
CA ALA A 89 25.14 6.35 -11.54
C ALA A 89 26.61 6.79 -11.42
N ARG A 90 27.54 5.98 -11.95
CA ARG A 90 28.95 6.36 -12.02
C ARG A 90 29.03 7.63 -12.88
N GLY A 91 29.41 8.74 -12.26
CA GLY A 91 29.78 9.96 -12.98
C GLY A 91 30.87 9.63 -13.99
N HIS A 92 30.70 10.13 -15.21
CA HIS A 92 31.71 10.06 -16.26
C HIS A 92 33.00 10.72 -15.76
N GLN A 93 34.01 9.94 -15.38
CA GLN A 93 35.37 10.45 -15.26
C GLN A 93 35.91 10.58 -16.69
N VAL A 94 35.88 11.80 -17.21
CA VAL A 94 36.70 12.20 -18.35
C VAL A 94 38.16 11.98 -17.97
N ARG A 95 38.82 10.98 -18.56
CA ARG A 95 40.28 10.82 -18.47
C ARG A 95 40.92 11.96 -19.26
N PRO A 96 41.90 12.70 -18.71
CA PRO A 96 42.68 13.62 -19.52
C PRO A 96 43.52 12.83 -20.51
N LEU A 97 43.50 13.24 -21.78
CA LEU A 97 44.47 12.81 -22.78
C LEU A 97 45.82 13.41 -22.39
N SER A 98 46.79 12.55 -22.10
CA SER A 98 48.19 12.96 -21.97
C SER A 98 48.76 13.36 -23.34
N PRO A 99 49.74 14.30 -23.38
CA PRO A 99 50.31 14.84 -24.62
C PRO A 99 51.14 13.82 -25.42
#